data_AF-A0A496T5B2-F1
#
_entry.id   AF-A0A496T5B2-F1
#
_cell.length_a   1.000
_cell.length_b   1.000
_cell.length_c   1.000
_cell.angle_alpha   90.00
_cell.angle_beta   90.00
_cell.angle_gamma   90.00
#
_symmetry.space_group_name_H-M   'P 1'
#
loop_
_entity.id
_entity.type
_entity.pdbx_description
1 polymer ?
#
loop_
_entity_poly.entity_id
_entity_poly.type
_entity_poly.pdbx_seq_one_letter_code
_entity_poly.pdbx_strand_id
1 'polypeptide(L)'
;DFIIRTIAEAKEKGYVTTLLNRRRYLPEINSENRRMREFAERTAINTPIQGTAADLIKVAMIRIWRQFKNRRLSAKMIMQVHDELVFEVPKAEVEEVKQVVRQEMENAIQLQVPVKVDIGVGANWLEAHA
;
A
#
# COMPACT_ATOMS: atom_id res chain seq x y z
N ASP A 1 -0.01 -4.03 -23.59
CA ASP A 1 -1.16 -3.11 -23.47
C ASP A 1 -1.07 -2.10 -22.34
N PHE A 2 -1.01 -2.52 -21.06
CA PHE A 2 -0.95 -1.59 -19.92
C PHE A 2 0.17 -0.53 -20.04
N ILE A 3 1.42 -0.95 -20.25
CA ILE A 3 2.58 -0.06 -20.34
C ILE A 3 2.39 1.02 -21.42
N ILE A 4 2.01 0.61 -22.63
CA ILE A 4 1.84 1.52 -23.77
C ILE A 4 0.73 2.53 -23.48
N ARG A 5 -0.42 2.05 -22.98
CA ARG A 5 -1.56 2.90 -22.63
C ARG A 5 -1.20 3.92 -21.55
N THR A 6 -0.56 3.48 -20.46
CA THR A 6 -0.17 4.37 -19.35
C THR A 6 0.81 5.45 -19.79
N ILE A 7 1.80 5.13 -20.64
CA ILE A 7 2.71 6.13 -21.21
C ILE A 7 1.95 7.11 -22.11
N ALA A 8 1.07 6.62 -22.98
CA ALA A 8 0.28 7.47 -23.87
C ALA A 8 -0.59 8.46 -23.08
N GLU A 9 -1.32 7.97 -22.07
CA GLU A 9 -2.13 8.83 -21.19
C GLU A 9 -1.27 9.83 -20.40
N ALA A 10 -0.09 9.42 -19.95
CA ALA A 10 0.84 10.31 -19.25
C ALA A 10 1.33 11.45 -20.16
N LYS A 11 1.61 11.16 -21.44
CA LYS A 11 2.04 12.16 -22.44
C LYS A 11 0.92 13.15 -22.77
N GLU A 12 -0.32 12.68 -22.83
CA GLU A 12 -1.50 13.50 -23.09
C GLU A 12 -1.87 14.38 -21.89
N LYS A 13 -1.95 13.80 -20.68
CA LYS A 13 -2.46 14.47 -19.48
C LYS A 13 -1.37 15.18 -18.66
N GLY A 14 -0.11 14.80 -18.83
CA GLY A 14 1.03 15.28 -18.03
C GLY A 14 1.13 14.65 -16.63
N TYR A 15 0.31 13.65 -16.32
CA TYR A 15 0.32 12.94 -15.04
C TYR A 15 -0.27 11.53 -15.16
N VAL A 16 -0.01 10.70 -14.15
CA VAL A 16 -0.66 9.40 -13.93
C VAL A 16 -1.34 9.35 -12.56
N THR A 17 -2.26 8.40 -12.37
CA THR A 17 -3.01 8.23 -11.12
C THR A 17 -2.91 6.83 -10.53
N THR A 18 -3.04 6.73 -9.21
CA THR A 18 -3.35 5.47 -8.51
C THR A 18 -4.83 5.11 -8.64
N LEU A 19 -5.24 3.92 -8.17
CA LEU A 19 -6.66 3.53 -8.15
C LEU A 19 -7.54 4.46 -7.30
N LEU A 20 -6.97 5.10 -6.26
CA LEU A 20 -7.67 6.09 -5.44
C LEU A 20 -7.49 7.52 -5.96
N ASN A 21 -7.14 7.69 -7.24
CA ASN A 21 -7.01 8.96 -7.94
C ASN A 21 -5.90 9.90 -7.42
N ARG A 22 -4.93 9.41 -6.65
CA ARG A 22 -3.75 10.21 -6.28
C ARG A 22 -2.89 10.44 -7.52
N ARG A 23 -2.59 11.71 -7.83
CA ARG A 23 -1.83 12.10 -9.03
C ARG A 23 -0.32 12.18 -8.78
N ARG A 24 0.45 11.80 -9.80
CA ARG A 24 1.87 12.13 -9.95
C ARG A 24 2.07 12.87 -11.27
N TYR A 25 2.43 14.14 -11.18
CA TYR A 25 2.79 14.94 -12.34
C TYR A 25 4.16 14.54 -12.89
N LEU A 26 4.28 14.54 -14.20
CA LEU A 26 5.45 14.08 -14.96
C LEU A 26 5.83 15.17 -15.98
N PRO A 27 6.40 16.31 -15.54
CA PRO A 27 6.72 17.43 -16.43
C PRO A 27 7.65 17.01 -17.59
N GLU A 28 8.51 16.02 -17.35
CA GLU A 28 9.51 15.55 -18.31
C GLU A 28 9.00 14.47 -19.28
N ILE A 29 7.72 14.12 -19.25
CA ILE A 29 7.16 13.02 -20.06
C ILE A 29 7.24 13.29 -21.58
N ASN A 30 7.30 14.56 -21.96
CA ASN A 30 7.47 15.03 -23.34
C ASN A 30 8.83 15.71 -23.58
N SER A 31 9.79 15.58 -22.64
CA SER A 31 11.12 16.20 -22.75
C SER A 31 11.84 15.74 -24.01
N GLU A 32 12.50 16.65 -24.74
CA GLU A 32 13.36 16.29 -25.87
C GLU A 32 14.59 15.51 -25.40
N ASN A 33 15.05 15.77 -24.17
CA ASN A 33 16.12 15.02 -23.54
C ASN A 33 15.68 13.57 -23.28
N ARG A 34 16.25 12.68 -24.09
CA ARG A 34 15.93 11.25 -24.07
C ARG A 34 16.03 10.62 -22.68
N ARG A 35 17.06 10.94 -21.89
CA ARG A 35 17.27 10.34 -20.55
C ARG A 35 16.19 10.78 -19.57
N MET A 36 15.80 12.05 -19.62
CA MET A 36 14.75 12.60 -18.76
C MET A 36 13.38 12.01 -19.11
N ARG A 37 13.08 11.90 -20.40
CA ARG A 37 11.86 11.28 -20.90
C ARG A 37 11.76 9.80 -20.51
N GLU A 38 12.81 9.01 -20.71
CA GLU A 38 12.84 7.59 -20.31
C GLU A 38 12.66 7.39 -18.80
N PHE A 39 13.19 8.31 -17.98
CA PHE A 39 12.94 8.30 -16.54
C PHE A 39 11.47 8.62 -16.20
N ALA A 40 10.88 9.61 -16.88
CA ALA A 40 9.48 9.96 -16.70
C ALA A 40 8.54 8.83 -17.14
N GLU A 41 8.83 8.15 -18.25
CA GLU A 41 8.07 6.98 -18.72
C GLU A 41 8.14 5.83 -17.73
N ARG A 42 9.33 5.50 -17.19
CA ARG A 42 9.46 4.50 -16.11
C ARG A 42 8.67 4.89 -14.86
N THR A 43 8.69 6.16 -14.50
CA THR A 43 7.90 6.68 -13.37
C THR A 43 6.40 6.58 -13.65
N ALA A 44 5.97 6.82 -14.89
CA ALA A 44 4.58 6.68 -15.32
C ALA A 44 4.07 5.25 -15.15
N ILE A 45 4.89 4.25 -15.50
CA ILE A 45 4.55 2.83 -15.36
C ILE A 45 4.49 2.43 -13.88
N ASN A 46 5.47 2.85 -13.08
CA ASN A 46 5.60 2.40 -11.69
C ASN A 46 4.59 3.03 -10.75
N THR A 47 4.24 4.31 -10.97
CA THR A 47 3.42 5.07 -10.02
C THR A 47 2.02 4.46 -9.81
N PRO A 48 1.26 4.05 -10.84
CA PRO A 48 -0.05 3.43 -10.62
C PRO A 48 0.05 2.15 -9.78
N ILE A 49 1.14 1.40 -9.89
CA ILE A 49 1.34 0.13 -9.17
C ILE A 49 1.76 0.40 -7.73
N GLN A 50 2.94 1.01 -7.53
CA GLN A 50 3.51 1.27 -6.20
C GLN A 50 2.67 2.27 -5.41
N GLY A 51 2.13 3.28 -6.09
CA GLY A 51 1.27 4.27 -5.47
C GLY A 51 -0.04 3.64 -4.97
N THR A 52 -0.63 2.71 -5.73
CA THR A 52 -1.83 2.00 -5.27
C THR A 52 -1.53 1.11 -4.07
N ALA A 53 -0.39 0.42 -4.04
CA ALA A 53 0.03 -0.34 -2.85
C ALA A 53 0.20 0.58 -1.63
N ALA A 54 0.82 1.75 -1.82
CA ALA A 54 0.96 2.75 -0.75
C ALA A 54 -0.37 3.38 -0.32
N ASP A 55 -1.39 3.41 -1.19
CA ASP A 55 -2.74 3.83 -0.81
C ASP A 55 -3.45 2.75 -0.01
N LEU A 56 -3.33 1.49 -0.45
CA LEU A 56 -3.92 0.33 0.22
C LEU A 56 -3.44 0.23 1.67
N ILE A 57 -2.12 0.27 1.88
CA ILE A 57 -1.55 0.15 3.23
C ILE A 57 -2.03 1.27 4.15
N LYS A 58 -2.15 2.50 3.64
CA LYS A 58 -2.64 3.65 4.44
C LYS A 58 -4.11 3.50 4.80
N VAL A 59 -4.94 3.01 3.88
CA VAL A 59 -6.35 2.71 4.17
C VAL A 59 -6.45 1.62 5.23
N ALA A 60 -5.67 0.54 5.09
CA ALA A 60 -5.61 -0.54 6.09
C ALA A 60 -5.21 0.00 7.47
N MET A 61 -4.15 0.80 7.55
CA MET A 61 -3.68 1.40 8.82
C MET A 61 -4.78 2.21 9.52
N ILE A 62 -5.48 3.07 8.78
CA ILE A 62 -6.57 3.90 9.33
C ILE A 62 -7.72 3.01 9.83
N ARG A 63 -8.08 1.97 9.09
CA ARG A 63 -9.17 1.06 9.46
C ARG A 63 -8.83 0.22 10.68
N ILE A 64 -7.64 -0.37 10.73
CA ILE A 64 -7.14 -1.13 11.89
C ILE A 64 -7.15 -0.25 13.13
N TRP A 65 -6.63 0.98 13.04
CA TRP A 65 -6.62 1.91 14.17
C TRP A 65 -8.03 2.22 14.68
N ARG A 66 -9.00 2.43 13.77
CA ARG A 66 -10.41 2.63 14.14
C ARG A 66 -11.00 1.39 14.82
N GLN A 67 -10.73 0.19 14.31
CA GLN A 67 -11.22 -1.06 14.91
C GLN A 67 -10.64 -1.30 16.30
N PHE A 68 -9.34 -1.09 16.48
CA PHE A 68 -8.70 -1.22 17.79
C PHE A 68 -9.35 -0.26 18.80
N LYS A 69 -9.60 0.99 18.40
CA LYS A 69 -10.29 1.97 19.24
C LYS A 69 -11.72 1.55 19.58
N ASN A 70 -12.49 1.07 18.61
CA ASN A 70 -13.87 0.65 18.79
C ASN A 70 -14.00 -0.56 19.73
N ARG A 71 -13.08 -1.53 19.60
CA ARG A 71 -13.02 -2.75 20.41
C ARG A 71 -12.28 -2.55 21.74
N ARG A 72 -11.68 -1.37 21.96
CA ARG A 72 -10.86 -1.02 23.13
C ARG A 72 -9.67 -1.98 23.31
N LEU A 73 -9.07 -2.41 22.21
CA LEU A 73 -7.85 -3.21 22.21
C LEU A 73 -6.66 -2.35 22.65
N SER A 74 -5.76 -2.94 23.42
CA SER A 74 -4.55 -2.28 23.92
C SER A 74 -3.35 -2.44 22.97
N ALA A 75 -3.49 -3.27 21.94
CA ALA A 75 -2.50 -3.45 20.88
C ALA A 75 -2.11 -2.14 20.19
N LYS A 76 -0.84 -2.02 19.81
CA LYS A 76 -0.25 -0.83 19.19
C LYS A 76 0.45 -1.19 17.90
N MET A 77 0.13 -0.47 16.83
CA MET A 77 0.94 -0.48 15.61
C MET A 77 2.21 0.33 15.87
N ILE A 78 3.37 -0.32 15.84
CA ILE A 78 4.66 0.30 16.18
C ILE A 78 5.51 0.64 14.95
N MET A 79 5.30 -0.05 13.84
CA MET A 79 6.08 0.15 12.62
C MET A 79 5.26 -0.15 11.36
N GLN A 80 5.61 0.55 10.29
CA GLN A 80 5.24 0.20 8.93
C GLN A 80 6.53 0.15 8.10
N VAL A 81 6.75 -0.95 7.39
CA VAL A 81 7.95 -1.15 6.56
C VAL A 81 7.56 -1.91 5.30
N HIS A 82 7.86 -1.36 4.14
CA HIS A 82 7.41 -1.89 2.84
C HIS A 82 5.88 -2.09 2.79
N ASP A 83 5.42 -3.34 2.82
CA ASP A 83 4.02 -3.79 2.85
C ASP A 83 3.62 -4.45 4.18
N GLU A 84 4.51 -4.42 5.18
CA GLU A 84 4.35 -4.99 6.51
C GLU A 84 3.91 -3.95 7.55
N LEU A 85 3.04 -4.38 8.46
CA LEU A 85 2.64 -3.64 9.66
C LEU A 85 3.02 -4.45 10.90
N VAL A 86 3.80 -3.84 11.80
CA VAL A 86 4.29 -4.49 13.02
C VAL A 86 3.50 -3.99 14.21
N PHE A 87 3.08 -4.92 15.07
CA PHE A 87 2.25 -4.64 16.24
C PHE A 87 2.87 -5.18 17.53
N GLU A 88 2.79 -4.40 18.60
CA GLU A 88 2.92 -4.91 19.96
C GLU A 88 1.52 -5.26 20.48
N VAL A 89 1.35 -6.49 20.97
CA VAL A 89 0.04 -7.04 21.30
C VAL A 89 0.08 -7.73 22.66
N PRO A 90 -0.82 -7.39 23.60
CA PRO A 90 -0.99 -8.18 24.82
C PRO A 90 -1.33 -9.63 24.47
N LYS A 91 -0.74 -10.61 25.17
CA LYS A 91 -0.93 -12.05 24.88
C LYS A 91 -2.40 -12.47 24.83
N ALA A 92 -3.25 -11.86 25.65
CA ALA A 92 -4.68 -12.14 25.69
C ALA A 92 -5.46 -11.64 24.45
N GLU A 93 -4.93 -10.66 23.72
CA GLU A 93 -5.59 -10.01 22.57
C GLU A 93 -5.10 -10.56 21.22
N VAL A 94 -4.12 -11.47 21.19
CA VAL A 94 -3.43 -11.91 19.96
C VAL A 94 -4.39 -12.41 18.88
N GLU A 95 -5.33 -13.30 19.22
CA GLU A 95 -6.25 -13.86 18.22
C GLU A 95 -7.25 -12.83 17.69
N GLU A 96 -7.75 -11.94 18.55
CA GLU A 96 -8.64 -10.87 18.12
C GLU A 96 -7.92 -9.87 17.21
N VAL A 97 -6.70 -9.48 17.58
CA VAL A 97 -5.86 -8.58 16.76
C VAL A 97 -5.56 -9.21 15.41
N LYS A 98 -5.19 -10.49 15.35
CA LYS A 98 -4.96 -11.21 14.10
C LYS A 98 -6.18 -11.17 13.17
N GLN A 99 -7.37 -11.38 13.72
CA GLN A 99 -8.61 -11.33 12.94
C GLN A 99 -8.87 -9.93 12.38
N VAL A 100 -8.77 -8.90 13.23
CA VAL A 100 -8.98 -7.50 12.82
C VAL A 100 -7.95 -7.08 11.78
N VAL A 101 -6.67 -7.34 12.00
CA VAL A 101 -5.59 -6.97 11.08
C VAL A 101 -5.79 -7.65 9.72
N ARG A 102 -6.04 -8.96 9.68
CA ARG A 102 -6.31 -9.69 8.43
C ARG A 102 -7.49 -9.07 7.69
N GLN A 103 -8.63 -8.92 8.38
CA GLN A 103 -9.85 -8.42 7.78
C GLN A 103 -9.66 -7.01 7.20
N GLU A 104 -9.06 -6.09 7.95
CA GLU A 104 -8.93 -4.71 7.51
C GLU A 104 -7.84 -4.50 6.44
N MET A 105 -6.78 -5.32 6.43
CA MET A 105 -5.76 -5.30 5.39
C MET A 105 -6.26 -5.92 4.08
N GLU A 106 -6.86 -7.12 4.11
CA GLU A 106 -7.32 -7.82 2.90
C GLU A 106 -8.47 -7.07 2.19
N ASN A 107 -9.27 -6.33 2.95
CA ASN A 107 -10.43 -5.59 2.44
C ASN A 107 -10.20 -4.07 2.32
N ALA A 108 -8.96 -3.59 2.43
CA ALA A 108 -8.64 -2.17 2.44
C ALA A 108 -9.14 -1.44 1.18
N ILE A 109 -8.98 -2.07 0.01
CA ILE A 109 -9.46 -1.59 -1.29
C ILE A 109 -10.08 -2.77 -2.05
N GLN A 110 -11.20 -2.53 -2.75
CA GLN A 110 -11.80 -3.54 -3.63
C GLN A 110 -10.93 -3.74 -4.88
N LEU A 111 -10.38 -4.94 -5.06
CA LEU A 111 -9.62 -5.35 -6.23
C LEU A 111 -10.29 -6.53 -6.91
N GLN A 112 -10.00 -6.75 -8.21
CA GLN A 112 -10.48 -7.92 -8.94
C GLN A 112 -9.83 -9.22 -8.48
N VAL A 113 -8.63 -9.13 -7.92
CA VAL A 113 -7.88 -10.24 -7.33
C VAL A 113 -7.79 -9.99 -5.83
N PRO A 114 -8.12 -10.98 -4.98
CA PRO A 114 -8.07 -10.79 -3.53
C PRO A 114 -6.64 -10.56 -3.04
N VAL A 115 -6.49 -9.65 -2.08
CA VAL A 115 -5.24 -9.49 -1.32
C VAL A 115 -5.22 -10.55 -0.23
N LYS A 116 -4.07 -11.18 -0.01
CA LYS A 116 -3.85 -12.13 1.07
C LYS A 116 -2.87 -11.54 2.06
N VAL A 117 -3.13 -11.72 3.35
CA VAL A 117 -2.25 -11.26 4.43
C VAL A 117 -1.75 -12.45 5.24
N ASP A 118 -0.43 -12.64 5.22
CA ASP A 118 0.26 -13.58 6.10
C ASP A 118 0.57 -12.89 7.44
N ILE A 119 0.41 -13.61 8.55
CA ILE A 119 0.60 -13.07 9.90
C ILE A 119 1.44 -14.04 10.72
N GLY A 120 2.60 -13.59 11.17
CA GLY A 120 3.42 -14.27 12.18
C GLY A 120 3.31 -13.60 13.56
N VAL A 121 3.66 -14.36 14.60
CA VAL A 121 3.66 -13.92 16.00
C VAL A 121 4.91 -14.48 16.66
N GLY A 122 5.67 -13.62 17.32
CA GLY A 122 6.94 -13.98 17.97
C GLY A 122 7.25 -13.08 19.16
N ALA A 123 8.25 -13.46 19.95
CA ALA A 123 8.72 -12.64 21.07
C ALA A 123 9.54 -11.42 20.61
N ASN A 124 10.02 -11.45 19.37
CA ASN A 124 10.73 -10.38 18.69
C ASN A 124 10.34 -10.37 17.21
N TRP A 125 10.78 -9.33 16.50
CA TRP A 125 10.42 -9.16 15.10
C TRP A 125 10.95 -10.27 14.19
N LEU A 126 12.16 -10.79 14.45
CA LEU A 126 12.73 -11.89 13.66
C LEU A 126 11.86 -13.15 13.71
N GLU A 127 11.38 -13.52 14.90
CA GLU A 127 10.47 -14.65 15.08
C GLU A 127 9.09 -14.43 14.45
N ALA A 128 8.59 -13.19 14.48
CA ALA A 128 7.29 -12.85 13.90
C ALA A 128 7.32 -12.71 12.37
N HIS A 129 8.49 -12.45 11.79
CA HIS A 129 8.69 -12.25 10.35
C HIS A 129 9.06 -13.55 9.62
N ALA A 130 9.63 -14.53 10.33
CA ALA A 130 10.02 -15.84 9.80
C ALA A 130 8.81 -16.72 9.45
#